data_AF-A0A5V6Q1C6-F1
#
_entry.id   AF-A0A5V6Q1C6-F1
#
_cell.length_a   1.000
_cell.length_b   1.000
_cell.length_c   1.000
_cell.angle_alpha   90.00
_cell.angle_beta   90.00
_cell.angle_gamma   90.00
#
_symmetry.space_group_name_H-M   'P 1'
#
loop_
_entity.id
_entity.type
_entity.pdbx_description
1 polymer ?
#
loop_
_entity_poly.entity_id
_entity_poly.type
_entity_poly.pdbx_seq_one_letter_code
_entity_poly.pdbx_strand_id
1 'polypeptide(L)'
;MTNTKLTDRKIAVILARAEICDDSVLTDYADIVAAMRELQERRKAAKPELNPANLVNKFYERYPLASFRDDGFRATALGYFMAGAELQCFGEFVKYEELCGDE
;
A
#
# COMPACT_ATOMS: atom_id res chain seq x y z
N MET A 1 -29.90 -14.78 -2.38
CA MET A 1 -28.57 -15.35 -2.73
C MET A 1 -28.76 -16.43 -3.77
N THR A 2 -28.73 -16.09 -5.06
CA THR A 2 -28.81 -17.09 -6.14
C THR A 2 -27.39 -17.39 -6.62
N ASN A 3 -26.89 -18.56 -6.25
CA ASN A 3 -25.59 -19.07 -6.65
C ASN A 3 -25.70 -19.54 -8.11
N THR A 4 -25.42 -18.65 -9.06
CA THR A 4 -25.50 -18.90 -10.50
C THR A 4 -24.32 -19.79 -10.90
N LYS A 5 -24.45 -21.11 -10.68
CA LYS A 5 -23.46 -22.09 -11.15
C LYS A 5 -23.30 -21.92 -12.66
N LEU A 6 -22.07 -21.70 -13.12
CA LEU A 6 -21.76 -21.64 -14.54
C LEU A 6 -22.14 -22.99 -15.17
N THR A 7 -23.06 -22.95 -16.13
CA THR A 7 -23.41 -24.12 -16.94
C THR A 7 -22.20 -24.57 -17.77
N ASP A 8 -22.05 -25.87 -18.02
CA ASP A 8 -20.94 -26.44 -18.80
C ASP A 8 -20.76 -25.77 -20.18
N ARG A 9 -21.86 -25.32 -20.78
CA ARG A 9 -21.86 -24.54 -22.02
C ARG A 9 -21.11 -23.21 -21.91
N LYS A 10 -21.19 -22.52 -20.76
CA LYS A 10 -20.43 -21.28 -20.52
C LYS A 10 -18.95 -21.58 -20.28
N ILE A 11 -18.64 -22.69 -19.60
CA ILE A 11 -17.27 -23.14 -19.36
C ILE A 11 -16.59 -23.48 -20.70
N ALA A 12 -17.26 -24.23 -21.58
CA ALA A 12 -16.75 -24.57 -22.91
C ALA A 12 -16.51 -23.33 -23.79
N VAL A 13 -17.38 -22.33 -23.73
CA VAL A 13 -17.20 -21.06 -24.46
C VAL A 13 -16.00 -20.28 -23.95
N ILE A 14 -15.78 -20.24 -22.62
CA ILE A 14 -14.61 -19.56 -22.04
C ILE A 14 -13.32 -20.26 -22.44
N LEU A 15 -13.29 -21.60 -22.38
CA LEU A 15 -12.11 -22.39 -22.77
C LEU A 15 -11.80 -22.24 -24.26
N ALA A 16 -12.81 -22.34 -25.13
CA ALA A 16 -12.63 -22.17 -26.57
C ALA A 16 -12.17 -20.74 -26.95
N ARG A 17 -12.60 -19.72 -26.19
CA ARG A 17 -12.15 -18.33 -26.40
C ARG A 17 -10.73 -18.09 -25.88
N ALA A 18 -10.36 -18.71 -24.76
CA ALA A 18 -9.00 -18.66 -24.24
C ALA A 18 -8.00 -19.38 -25.17
N GLU A 19 -8.43 -20.46 -25.83
CA GLU A 19 -7.63 -21.24 -26.77
C GLU A 19 -7.35 -20.51 -28.09
N ILE A 20 -8.19 -19.55 -28.47
CA ILE A 20 -8.05 -18.77 -29.71
C ILE A 20 -7.12 -17.55 -29.55
N CYS A 21 -6.67 -17.21 -28.32
CA CYS A 21 -5.93 -15.97 -28.06
C CYS A 21 -6.60 -14.78 -28.75
N ASP A 22 -7.92 -14.62 -28.55
CA ASP A 22 -8.55 -13.35 -28.87
C ASP A 22 -8.05 -12.35 -27.82
N ASP A 23 -6.99 -11.62 -28.16
CA ASP A 23 -6.39 -10.56 -27.35
C ASP A 23 -7.44 -9.48 -26.99
N SER A 24 -8.66 -9.52 -27.53
CA SER A 24 -9.80 -8.77 -27.01
C SER A 24 -10.21 -9.14 -25.57
N VAL A 25 -9.64 -10.19 -24.98
CA VAL A 25 -9.80 -10.55 -23.56
C VAL A 25 -8.70 -9.92 -22.68
N LEU A 26 -7.66 -9.31 -23.27
CA LEU A 26 -6.97 -8.22 -22.58
C LEU A 26 -8.00 -7.11 -22.49
N THR A 27 -8.68 -7.01 -21.35
CA THR A 27 -9.39 -5.80 -20.88
C THR A 27 -8.78 -4.60 -21.56
N ASP A 28 -9.57 -3.89 -22.39
CA ASP A 28 -9.11 -2.77 -23.20
C ASP A 28 -8.11 -1.97 -22.36
N TYR A 29 -6.92 -1.67 -22.89
CA TYR A 29 -5.86 -1.00 -22.12
C TYR A 29 -6.39 0.23 -21.35
N ALA A 30 -7.44 0.87 -21.89
CA ALA A 30 -8.24 1.89 -21.24
C ALA A 30 -8.87 1.49 -19.89
N ASP A 31 -9.44 0.29 -19.76
CA ASP A 31 -10.03 -0.24 -18.53
C ASP A 31 -8.97 -0.50 -17.47
N ILE A 32 -7.81 -1.03 -17.86
CA ILE A 32 -6.67 -1.23 -16.94
C ILE A 32 -6.16 0.11 -16.43
N VAL A 33 -6.00 1.09 -17.34
CA VAL A 33 -5.58 2.46 -16.97
C VAL A 33 -6.63 3.14 -16.07
N ALA A 34 -7.92 2.97 -16.35
CA ALA A 34 -9.00 3.49 -15.53
C ALA A 34 -8.98 2.87 -14.12
N ALA A 35 -8.84 1.55 -14.02
CA ALA A 35 -8.73 0.83 -12.75
C ALA A 35 -7.49 1.27 -11.96
N MET A 36 -6.33 1.43 -12.61
CA MET A 36 -5.11 1.94 -11.96
C MET A 36 -5.28 3.37 -11.44
N ARG A 37 -5.93 4.24 -12.22
CA ARG A 37 -6.20 5.63 -11.84
C ARG A 37 -7.13 5.70 -10.64
N GLU A 38 -8.21 4.92 -10.66
CA GLU A 38 -9.14 4.84 -9.53
C GLU A 38 -8.44 4.31 -8.27
N LEU A 39 -7.58 3.30 -8.41
CA LEU A 39 -6.80 2.76 -7.29
C LEU A 39 -5.85 3.82 -6.69
N GLN A 40 -5.23 4.64 -7.53
CA GLN A 40 -4.39 5.75 -7.08
C GLN A 40 -5.18 6.82 -6.33
N GLU A 41 -6.35 7.22 -6.84
CA GLU A 41 -7.21 8.21 -6.17
C GLU A 41 -7.75 7.69 -4.84
N ARG A 42 -8.15 6.41 -4.78
CA ARG A 42 -8.54 5.76 -3.51
C ARG A 42 -7.39 5.71 -2.50
N ARG A 43 -6.15 5.53 -2.96
CA ARG A 43 -4.95 5.58 -2.10
C ARG A 43 -4.63 6.99 -1.62
N LYS A 44 -4.86 8.02 -2.44
CA LYS A 44 -4.72 9.44 -2.02
C LYS A 44 -5.80 9.84 -1.02
N ALA A 45 -7.01 9.32 -1.19
CA ALA A 45 -8.14 9.55 -0.29
C ALA A 45 -8.12 8.67 0.97
N ALA A 46 -7.29 7.62 0.99
CA ALA A 46 -7.10 6.81 2.18
C ALA A 46 -6.44 7.66 3.26
N LYS A 47 -7.01 7.58 4.47
CA LYS A 47 -6.40 8.25 5.62
C LYS A 47 -5.00 7.67 5.83
N PRO A 48 -4.02 8.50 6.21
CA PRO A 48 -2.73 8.00 6.64
C PRO A 48 -2.93 6.95 7.74
N GLU A 49 -2.38 5.75 7.53
CA GLU A 49 -2.48 4.65 8.47
C GLU A 49 -1.08 4.14 8.81
N LEU A 50 -0.76 4.09 10.10
CA LEU A 50 0.41 3.38 10.59
C LEU A 50 0.04 1.92 10.81
N ASN A 51 0.82 1.03 10.21
CA ASN A 51 0.79 -0.40 10.54
C ASN A 51 2.05 -0.74 11.35
N PRO A 52 1.97 -0.83 12.69
CA PRO A 52 3.14 -1.05 13.55
C PRO A 52 3.86 -2.36 13.25
N ALA A 53 3.13 -3.44 12.89
CA ALA A 53 3.75 -4.73 12.59
C ALA A 53 4.67 -4.64 11.36
N ASN A 54 4.20 -3.98 10.29
CA ASN A 54 5.01 -3.78 9.09
C ASN A 54 6.21 -2.87 9.36
N LEU A 55 6.06 -1.85 10.20
CA LEU A 55 7.15 -0.96 10.59
C LEU A 55 8.22 -1.68 11.41
N VAL A 56 7.82 -2.53 12.36
CA VAL A 56 8.74 -3.36 13.14
C VAL A 56 9.50 -4.34 12.24
N ASN A 57 8.82 -4.97 11.27
CA ASN A 57 9.49 -5.84 10.30
C ASN A 57 10.55 -5.07 9.50
N LYS A 58 10.21 -3.90 8.95
CA LYS A 58 11.15 -3.03 8.23
C LYS A 58 12.33 -2.58 9.10
N PHE A 59 12.07 -2.30 10.38
CA PHE A 59 13.11 -1.93 11.32
C PHE A 59 14.15 -3.06 11.45
N TYR A 60 13.71 -4.31 11.64
CA TYR A 60 14.64 -5.44 11.78
C TYR A 60 15.26 -5.93 10.48
N GLU A 61 14.63 -5.70 9.33
CA GLU A 61 15.27 -5.89 8.02
C GLU A 61 16.47 -4.95 7.85
N ARG A 62 16.36 -3.71 8.31
CA ARG A 62 17.41 -2.69 8.18
C ARG A 62 18.46 -2.76 9.30
N TYR A 63 18.03 -3.13 10.49
CA TYR A 63 18.86 -3.24 11.69
C TYR A 63 18.66 -4.64 12.30
N PRO A 64 19.41 -5.65 11.84
CA PRO A 64 19.27 -7.02 12.33
C PRO A 64 19.44 -7.10 13.84
N LEU A 65 18.72 -8.01 14.51
CA LEU A 65 18.72 -8.10 15.97
C LEU A 65 20.13 -8.25 16.57
N ALA A 66 21.01 -8.99 15.89
CA ALA A 66 22.40 -9.20 16.30
C ALA A 66 23.29 -7.94 16.20
N SER A 67 22.83 -6.87 15.55
CA SER A 67 23.58 -5.61 15.40
C SER A 67 23.49 -4.70 16.63
N PHE A 68 22.59 -4.99 17.57
CA PHE A 68 22.41 -4.18 18.77
C PHE A 68 23.31 -4.69 19.91
N ARG A 69 23.97 -3.76 20.61
CA ARG A 69 24.81 -4.07 21.78
C ARG A 69 23.99 -4.62 22.96
N ASP A 70 22.83 -4.03 23.19
CA ASP A 70 21.95 -4.35 24.31
C ASP A 70 20.50 -4.01 23.97
N ASP A 71 19.56 -4.57 24.74
CA ASP A 71 18.13 -4.38 24.54
C ASP A 71 17.67 -2.94 24.78
N GLY A 72 18.37 -2.17 25.62
CA GLY A 72 18.07 -0.77 25.88
C GLY A 72 18.36 0.11 24.65
N PHE A 73 19.49 -0.14 23.99
CA PHE A 73 19.86 0.51 22.75
C PHE A 73 18.90 0.13 21.62
N ARG A 74 18.51 -1.16 21.52
CA ARG A 74 17.49 -1.63 20.57
C ARG A 74 16.14 -0.93 20.78
N ALA A 75 15.65 -0.88 22.01
CA ALA A 75 14.37 -0.26 22.33
C ALA A 75 14.37 1.25 22.02
N THR A 76 15.47 1.93 22.34
CA THR A 76 15.65 3.36 22.02
C THR A 76 15.63 3.61 20.51
N ALA A 77 16.38 2.81 19.74
CA ALA A 77 16.43 2.93 18.29
C ALA A 77 15.06 2.67 17.64
N LEU A 78 14.31 1.66 18.11
CA LEU A 78 12.95 1.40 17.65
C LEU A 78 12.02 2.57 17.99
N GLY A 79 12.15 3.16 19.18
CA GLY A 79 11.39 4.34 19.58
C GLY A 79 11.59 5.53 18.63
N TYR A 80 12.83 5.88 18.30
CA TYR A 80 13.12 6.94 17.33
C TYR A 80 12.58 6.64 15.93
N PHE A 81 12.69 5.38 15.48
CA PHE A 81 12.15 4.96 14.20
C PHE A 81 10.62 5.11 14.13
N MET A 82 9.92 4.70 15.17
CA MET A 82 8.45 4.83 15.24
C MET A 82 8.01 6.29 15.32
N ALA A 83 8.70 7.12 16.09
CA ALA A 83 8.43 8.56 16.13
C ALA A 83 8.60 9.24 14.76
N GLY A 84 9.64 8.85 14.00
CA GLY A 84 9.83 9.31 12.62
C GLY A 84 8.70 8.86 11.68
N ALA A 85 8.22 7.63 11.83
CA ALA A 85 7.09 7.12 11.05
C ALA A 85 5.79 7.86 11.38
N GLU A 86 5.54 8.14 12.66
CA GLU A 86 4.40 8.95 13.13
C GLU A 86 4.44 10.36 12.55
N LEU A 87 5.59 11.04 12.59
CA LEU A 87 5.75 12.37 11.99
C LEU A 87 5.55 12.37 10.48
N GLN A 88 5.99 11.33 9.77
CA GLN A 88 5.77 11.23 8.33
C GLN A 88 4.29 10.97 7.99
N CYS A 89 3.57 10.26 8.87
CA CYS A 89 2.18 9.88 8.64
C CYS A 89 1.19 10.98 9.05
N PHE A 90 1.47 11.67 10.17
CA PHE A 90 0.54 12.58 10.83
C PHE A 90 1.14 13.95 11.15
N GLY A 91 2.44 14.15 10.95
CA GLY A 91 3.08 15.43 11.23
C GLY A 91 2.53 16.51 10.30
N GLU A 92 2.07 17.60 10.89
CA GLU A 92 1.78 18.81 10.13
C GLU A 92 3.11 19.46 9.73
N PHE A 93 3.24 19.82 8.46
CA PHE A 93 4.38 20.57 7.99
C PHE A 93 4.35 21.95 8.64
N VAL A 94 5.34 22.24 9.49
CA VAL A 94 5.50 23.57 10.07
C VAL A 94 5.87 24.53 8.95
N LYS A 95 4.92 25.36 8.51
CA LYS A 95 5.20 26.45 7.59
C LYS A 95 5.84 27.59 8.35
N TYR A 96 7.13 27.81 8.12
CA TYR A 96 7.88 28.90 8.75
C TYR A 96 7.30 30.29 8.45
N GLU A 97 6.63 30.46 7.30
CA GLU A 97 5.95 31.69 6.91
C GLU A 97 4.75 32.04 7.82
N GLU A 98 4.15 31.06 8.50
CA GLU A 98 3.04 31.29 9.44
C GLU A 98 3.53 31.55 10.88
N LEU A 99 4.81 31.27 11.18
CA LEU A 99 5.45 31.48 12.48
C LEU A 99 6.21 32.81 12.57
N CYS A 100 6.74 33.29 11.45
CA CYS A 100 7.30 34.62 11.33
C CYS A 100 6.20 35.62 10.95
N GLY A 101 5.22 35.81 11.84
CA GLY A 101 4.35 36.98 11.74
C GLY A 101 5.22 38.23 11.88
N ASP A 102 5.13 39.13 10.91
CA ASP A 102 5.93 40.36 10.80
C ASP A 102 6.11 41.04 12.17
N GLU A 103 7.37 41.21 12.59
CA GLU A 103 7.74 42.17 13.66
C GLU A 103 7.36 43.60 13.27
#